data_AF-A0AAJ0DYE2-F1
#
_entry.id   AF-A0AAJ0DYE2-F1
#
_cell.length_a   1.000
_cell.length_b   1.000
_cell.length_c   1.000
_cell.angle_alpha   90.00
_cell.angle_beta   90.00
_cell.angle_gamma   90.00
#
_symmetry.space_group_name_H-M   'P 1'
#
loop_
_entity.id
_entity.type
_entity.pdbx_description
1 polymer ?
#
loop_
_entity_poly.entity_id
_entity_poly.type
_entity_poly.pdbx_seq_one_letter_code
_entity_poly.pdbx_strand_id
1 'polypeptide(L)'
;MYSYSHRDYRPRTPRTPRVRKTTTRMDPDCAICHAPASAACDCEAKGLDVAIKQAEQRMMQSIYTDIRSWVRAHAQDYILEYFRLLTERRKTAHAANLERINATAYHYYHAPPHPSELAQAQAALKHGIDEDWQSSVQRYPEVLEYFFSLVELNVPPDDDPFVKDPPLSALSGGSKNRSGRRIGGGGPPPGGPPAIAAPSSHDRGPFGRATPPPPSMDMPPMPSRMGGRTPALRERERRSMPPMPHMGPPMGHPGHPGGPPPGYGRTAPPGAGAYYGWGGPP
;
A
#
# COMPACT_ATOMS: atom_id res chain seq x y z
N MET A 1 -8.71 31.58 -102.34
CA MET A 1 -8.90 31.62 -100.87
C MET A 1 -10.11 30.75 -100.56
N TYR A 2 -10.15 29.87 -99.56
CA TYR A 2 -9.22 29.57 -98.46
C TYR A 2 -8.69 28.13 -98.60
N SER A 3 -7.40 27.87 -98.43
CA SER A 3 -6.64 27.70 -97.16
C SER A 3 -6.80 26.30 -96.55
N TYR A 4 -5.68 25.59 -96.44
CA TYR A 4 -5.56 24.26 -95.82
C TYR A 4 -5.76 24.36 -94.30
N SER A 5 -6.18 23.28 -93.65
CA SER A 5 -6.06 23.12 -92.20
C SER A 5 -5.63 21.71 -91.84
N HIS A 6 -4.62 21.61 -90.99
CA HIS A 6 -3.86 20.39 -90.77
C HIS A 6 -4.52 19.49 -89.72
N ARG A 7 -4.24 18.18 -89.78
CA ARG A 7 -4.70 17.23 -88.75
C ARG A 7 -3.84 17.37 -87.50
N ASP A 8 -4.50 17.39 -86.35
CA ASP A 8 -3.92 17.07 -85.03
C ASP A 8 -4.67 15.85 -84.44
N TYR A 9 -4.16 14.65 -84.72
CA TYR A 9 -4.71 13.40 -84.18
C TYR A 9 -3.71 12.77 -83.21
N ARG A 10 -3.69 13.25 -81.96
CA ARG A 10 -2.85 12.67 -80.90
C ARG A 10 -3.34 11.26 -80.54
N PRO A 11 -2.53 10.20 -80.69
CA PRO A 11 -2.94 8.87 -80.25
C PRO A 11 -3.02 8.82 -78.72
N ARG A 12 -4.11 8.24 -78.19
CA ARG A 12 -4.16 7.86 -76.76
C ARG A 12 -3.14 6.76 -76.52
N THR A 13 -2.14 7.03 -75.68
CA THR A 13 -1.23 5.99 -75.20
C THR A 13 -1.99 4.99 -74.33
N PRO A 14 -1.70 3.68 -74.41
CA PRO A 14 -2.32 2.70 -73.53
C PRO A 14 -2.01 2.99 -72.07
N ARG A 15 -3.03 3.00 -71.21
CA ARG A 15 -2.82 2.92 -69.75
C ARG A 15 -2.18 1.57 -69.45
N THR A 16 -0.93 1.56 -69.02
CA THR A 16 -0.28 0.35 -68.51
C THR A 16 -1.10 -0.19 -67.33
N PRO A 17 -1.40 -1.50 -67.28
CA PRO A 17 -2.06 -2.09 -66.13
C PRO A 17 -1.21 -1.85 -64.88
N ARG A 18 -1.76 -1.15 -63.88
CA ARG A 18 -1.14 -1.12 -62.54
C ARG A 18 -1.22 -2.54 -61.98
N VAL A 19 -0.11 -3.28 -62.08
CA VAL A 19 0.09 -4.55 -61.38
C VAL A 19 -0.16 -4.28 -59.91
N ARG A 20 -1.33 -4.68 -59.41
CA ARG A 20 -1.64 -4.62 -57.99
C ARG A 20 -0.72 -5.61 -57.32
N LYS A 21 0.24 -5.13 -56.52
CA LYS A 21 1.01 -6.01 -55.63
C LYS A 21 0.03 -6.69 -54.70
N THR A 22 -0.21 -7.97 -54.94
CA THR A 22 -0.85 -8.88 -53.99
C THR A 22 0.12 -9.06 -52.83
N THR A 23 0.03 -8.18 -51.83
CA THR A 23 0.75 -8.34 -50.57
C THR A 23 0.14 -9.52 -49.83
N THR A 24 0.67 -10.71 -50.06
CA THR A 24 0.28 -11.92 -49.33
C THR A 24 0.61 -11.71 -47.86
N ARG A 25 -0.41 -11.49 -47.02
CA ARG A 25 -0.27 -11.66 -45.58
C ARG A 25 -0.20 -13.16 -45.33
N MET A 26 0.91 -13.59 -44.75
CA MET A 26 1.04 -14.89 -44.12
C MET A 26 0.98 -14.58 -42.62
N ASP A 27 -0.12 -14.95 -41.97
CA ASP A 27 -0.26 -14.75 -40.53
C ASP A 27 0.57 -15.82 -39.79
N PRO A 28 1.23 -15.49 -38.66
CA PRO A 28 2.16 -16.39 -37.99
C PRO A 28 1.45 -17.53 -37.26
N ASP A 29 2.12 -18.68 -37.14
CA ASP A 29 1.75 -19.73 -36.19
C ASP A 29 2.08 -19.27 -34.76
N CYS A 30 1.34 -19.77 -33.77
CA CYS A 30 1.50 -19.35 -32.37
C CYS A 30 2.91 -19.62 -31.83
N ALA A 31 3.51 -18.61 -31.20
CA ALA A 31 4.86 -18.66 -30.63
C ALA A 31 5.02 -19.65 -29.46
N ILE A 32 3.92 -20.11 -28.85
CA ILE A 32 3.93 -21.00 -27.66
C ILE A 32 3.54 -22.45 -28.01
N CYS A 33 2.57 -22.66 -28.91
CA CYS A 33 2.06 -24.01 -29.24
C CYS A 33 2.13 -24.37 -30.72
N HIS A 34 2.57 -23.45 -31.58
CA HIS A 34 2.74 -23.62 -33.03
C HIS A 34 1.47 -24.06 -33.78
N ALA A 35 0.29 -23.81 -33.20
CA ALA A 35 -0.97 -23.89 -33.91
C ALA A 35 -1.09 -22.70 -34.89
N PRO A 36 -1.67 -22.89 -36.09
CA PRO A 36 -1.80 -21.83 -37.08
C PRO A 36 -2.77 -20.74 -36.62
N ALA A 37 -2.62 -19.52 -37.15
CA ALA A 37 -3.49 -18.39 -36.82
C ALA A 37 -5.00 -18.69 -36.95
N SER A 38 -5.39 -19.56 -37.88
CA SER A 38 -6.77 -20.04 -38.08
C SER A 38 -7.33 -20.88 -36.93
N ALA A 39 -6.49 -21.39 -36.03
CA ALA A 39 -6.91 -22.11 -34.82
C ALA A 39 -7.23 -21.18 -33.64
N ALA A 40 -6.88 -19.88 -33.72
CA ALA A 40 -7.27 -18.82 -32.78
C ALA A 40 -7.09 -19.16 -31.28
N CYS A 41 -5.96 -19.75 -30.90
CA CYS A 41 -5.71 -20.20 -29.52
C CYS A 41 -5.17 -19.09 -28.60
N ASP A 42 -5.67 -19.02 -27.36
CA ASP A 42 -5.34 -17.95 -26.39
C ASP A 42 -3.92 -17.99 -25.79
N CYS A 43 -3.02 -18.87 -26.26
CA CYS A 43 -1.75 -19.17 -25.58
C CYS A 43 -0.88 -17.92 -25.35
N GLU A 44 -0.76 -17.06 -26.37
CA GLU A 44 0.00 -15.81 -26.27
C GLU A 44 -0.65 -14.78 -25.35
N ALA A 45 -1.98 -14.63 -25.41
CA ALA A 45 -2.71 -13.72 -24.52
C ALA A 45 -2.53 -14.13 -23.04
N LYS A 46 -2.67 -15.43 -22.75
CA LYS A 46 -2.44 -15.98 -21.40
C LYS A 46 -0.98 -15.85 -20.95
N GLY A 47 -0.02 -15.94 -21.88
CA GLY A 47 1.39 -15.64 -21.62
C GLY A 47 1.63 -14.17 -21.26
N LEU A 48 0.99 -13.25 -21.99
CA LEU A 48 1.04 -11.81 -21.74
C LEU A 48 0.41 -11.44 -20.39
N ASP A 49 -0.76 -12.01 -20.04
CA ASP A 49 -1.42 -11.81 -18.74
C ASP A 49 -0.51 -12.18 -17.56
N VAL A 50 0.25 -13.28 -17.70
CA VAL A 50 1.23 -13.72 -16.68
C VAL A 50 2.44 -12.79 -16.65
N ALA A 51 2.94 -12.34 -17.81
CA ALA A 51 4.05 -11.39 -17.88
C ALA A 51 3.71 -10.03 -17.27
N ILE A 52 2.49 -9.52 -17.48
CA ILE A 52 1.96 -8.29 -16.88
C ILE A 52 1.93 -8.42 -15.35
N LYS A 53 1.31 -9.47 -14.80
CA LYS A 53 1.24 -9.71 -13.35
C LYS A 53 2.62 -9.82 -12.70
N GLN A 54 3.59 -10.42 -13.39
CA GLN A 54 4.98 -10.46 -12.92
C GLN A 54 5.67 -9.09 -12.98
N ALA A 55 5.37 -8.25 -13.97
CA ALA A 55 5.91 -6.89 -14.06
C ALA A 55 5.31 -5.99 -12.97
N GLU A 56 4.00 -6.03 -12.79
CA GLU A 56 3.25 -5.38 -11.71
C GLU A 56 3.83 -5.75 -10.33
N GLN A 57 3.97 -7.04 -10.03
CA GLN A 57 4.51 -7.52 -8.76
C GLN A 57 5.96 -7.05 -8.52
N ARG A 58 6.77 -6.84 -9.57
CA ARG A 58 8.15 -6.34 -9.44
C ARG A 58 8.24 -4.81 -9.32
N MET A 59 7.32 -4.07 -9.95
CA MET A 59 7.44 -2.61 -10.09
C MET A 59 6.48 -1.82 -9.18
N MET A 60 5.26 -2.31 -8.95
CA MET A 60 4.26 -1.63 -8.10
C MET A 60 4.40 -2.01 -6.62
N GLN A 61 4.95 -3.19 -6.30
CA GLN A 61 5.02 -3.68 -4.91
C GLN A 61 5.93 -2.83 -4.00
N SER A 62 6.98 -2.23 -4.54
CA SER A 62 7.79 -1.22 -3.84
C SER A 62 6.95 0.03 -3.56
N ILE A 63 6.35 0.61 -4.61
CA ILE A 63 5.50 1.81 -4.53
C ILE A 63 4.37 1.63 -3.50
N TYR A 64 3.64 0.51 -3.53
CA TYR A 64 2.62 0.18 -2.52
C TYR A 64 3.19 0.01 -1.10
N THR A 65 4.46 -0.34 -0.94
CA THR A 65 5.11 -0.48 0.36
C THR A 65 5.60 0.86 0.89
N ASP A 66 6.10 1.72 0.02
CA ASP A 66 6.50 3.09 0.35
C ASP A 66 5.27 3.93 0.73
N ILE A 67 4.20 3.89 -0.08
CA ILE A 67 2.89 4.52 0.23
C ILE A 67 2.37 4.05 1.59
N ARG A 68 2.30 2.73 1.81
CA ARG A 68 1.75 2.16 3.05
C ARG A 68 2.59 2.51 4.29
N SER A 69 3.89 2.72 4.11
CA SER A 69 4.79 3.18 5.18
C SER A 69 4.62 4.67 5.45
N TRP A 70 4.50 5.49 4.40
CA TRP A 70 4.25 6.93 4.50
C TRP A 70 2.90 7.23 5.16
N VAL A 71 1.81 6.62 4.68
CA VAL A 71 0.46 6.76 5.25
C VAL A 71 0.45 6.34 6.73
N ARG A 72 1.10 5.22 7.07
CA ARG A 72 1.19 4.74 8.45
C ARG A 72 1.87 5.76 9.37
N ALA A 73 2.97 6.36 8.96
CA ALA A 73 3.68 7.36 9.76
C ALA A 73 2.79 8.58 10.04
N HIS A 74 2.25 9.20 8.99
CA HIS A 74 1.44 10.41 9.11
C HIS A 74 0.14 10.17 9.89
N ALA A 75 -0.51 9.02 9.71
CA ALA A 75 -1.67 8.63 10.50
C ALA A 75 -1.32 8.38 11.98
N GLN A 76 -0.16 7.78 12.27
CA GLN A 76 0.31 7.58 13.65
C GLN A 76 0.61 8.93 14.32
N ASP A 77 1.35 9.81 13.67
CA ASP A 77 1.74 11.12 14.22
C ASP A 77 0.52 12.01 14.47
N TYR A 78 -0.44 12.04 13.54
CA TYR A 78 -1.70 12.78 13.70
C TYR A 78 -2.52 12.29 14.90
N ILE A 79 -2.68 10.97 15.08
CA ILE A 79 -3.42 10.40 16.20
C ILE A 79 -2.70 10.62 17.54
N LEU A 80 -1.36 10.53 17.56
CA LEU A 80 -0.57 10.81 18.75
C LEU A 80 -0.67 12.29 19.17
N GLU A 81 -0.56 13.24 18.24
CA GLU A 81 -0.70 14.66 18.57
C GLU A 81 -2.11 15.02 19.02
N TYR A 82 -3.15 14.48 18.36
CA TYR A 82 -4.53 14.63 18.80
C TYR A 82 -4.72 14.12 20.24
N PHE A 83 -4.18 12.94 20.57
CA PHE A 83 -4.21 12.38 21.92
C PHE A 83 -3.45 13.22 22.96
N ARG A 84 -2.34 13.87 22.59
CA ARG A 84 -1.65 14.85 23.47
C ARG A 84 -2.57 16.01 23.82
N LEU A 85 -3.26 16.60 22.85
CA LEU A 85 -4.18 17.72 23.08
C LEU A 85 -5.35 17.35 24.00
N LEU A 86 -5.87 16.12 23.90
CA LEU A 86 -6.85 15.60 24.87
C LEU A 86 -6.24 15.48 26.27
N THR A 87 -5.08 14.81 26.36
CA THR A 87 -4.40 14.49 27.61
C THR A 87 -3.96 15.73 28.40
N GLU A 88 -3.37 16.74 27.75
CA GLU A 88 -2.95 17.98 28.44
C GLU A 88 -4.16 18.76 28.98
N ARG A 89 -5.26 18.83 28.22
CA ARG A 89 -6.51 19.42 28.71
C ARG A 89 -7.05 18.67 29.93
N ARG A 90 -6.99 17.32 29.94
CA ARG A 90 -7.46 16.51 31.07
C ARG A 90 -6.55 16.62 32.30
N LYS A 91 -5.22 16.74 32.11
CA LYS A 91 -4.26 17.07 33.18
C LYS A 91 -4.55 18.43 33.82
N THR A 92 -4.79 19.47 33.03
CA THR A 92 -5.14 20.81 33.53
C THR A 92 -6.43 20.79 34.35
N ALA A 93 -7.46 20.09 33.86
CA ALA A 93 -8.72 19.91 34.61
C ALA A 93 -8.52 19.13 35.92
N HIS A 94 -7.67 18.10 35.92
CA HIS A 94 -7.33 17.35 37.14
C HIS A 94 -6.55 18.21 38.15
N ALA A 95 -5.60 19.04 37.70
CA ALA A 95 -4.86 19.96 38.58
C ALA A 95 -5.80 20.93 39.30
N ALA A 96 -6.73 21.56 38.57
CA ALA A 96 -7.75 22.43 39.16
C ALA A 96 -8.70 21.68 40.13
N ASN A 97 -8.99 20.40 39.85
CA ASN A 97 -9.77 19.57 40.78
C ASN A 97 -8.98 19.22 42.06
N LEU A 98 -7.68 18.96 41.98
CA LEU A 98 -6.83 18.78 43.17
C LEU A 98 -6.72 20.06 44.00
N GLU A 99 -6.59 21.23 43.36
CA GLU A 99 -6.64 22.53 44.03
C GLU A 99 -7.97 22.73 44.78
N ARG A 100 -9.10 22.45 44.12
CA ARG A 100 -10.43 22.49 44.74
C ARG A 100 -10.56 21.52 45.93
N ILE A 101 -10.02 20.30 45.83
CA ILE A 101 -10.00 19.32 46.93
C ILE A 101 -9.19 19.85 48.11
N ASN A 102 -7.97 20.34 47.88
CA ASN A 102 -7.13 20.95 48.91
C ASN A 102 -7.81 22.14 49.59
N ALA A 103 -8.38 23.07 48.81
CA ALA A 103 -9.08 24.24 49.33
C ALA A 103 -10.32 23.85 50.17
N THR A 104 -11.07 22.83 49.74
CA THR A 104 -12.24 22.32 50.48
C THR A 104 -11.81 21.71 51.81
N ALA A 105 -10.79 20.84 51.80
CA ALA A 105 -10.28 20.19 53.01
C ALA A 105 -9.74 21.22 54.03
N TYR A 106 -8.96 22.19 53.55
CA TYR A 106 -8.43 23.26 54.39
C TYR A 106 -9.53 24.18 54.94
N HIS A 107 -10.54 24.53 54.14
CA HIS A 107 -11.61 25.45 54.56
C HIS A 107 -12.53 24.84 55.63
N TYR A 108 -12.96 23.58 55.45
CA TYR A 108 -13.96 22.97 56.34
C TYR A 108 -13.38 22.16 57.50
N TYR A 109 -12.18 21.60 57.36
CA TYR A 109 -11.58 20.70 58.35
C TYR A 109 -10.22 21.17 58.87
N HIS A 110 -9.66 22.26 58.31
CA HIS A 110 -8.31 22.77 58.61
C HIS A 110 -7.22 21.68 58.54
N ALA A 111 -7.42 20.71 57.65
CA ALA A 111 -6.65 19.47 57.53
C ALA A 111 -6.26 19.21 56.07
N PRO A 112 -5.23 18.38 55.80
CA PRO A 112 -4.99 17.87 54.46
C PRO A 112 -6.18 17.02 53.96
N PRO A 113 -6.41 16.94 52.63
CA PRO A 113 -7.51 16.16 52.07
C PRO A 113 -7.36 14.66 52.36
N HIS A 114 -8.48 13.94 52.40
CA HIS A 114 -8.47 12.53 52.77
C HIS A 114 -7.81 11.68 51.66
N PRO A 115 -6.91 10.73 51.97
CA PRO A 115 -6.17 9.97 50.95
C PRO A 115 -7.05 9.25 49.92
N SER A 116 -8.28 8.85 50.28
CA SER A 116 -9.21 8.23 49.33
C SER A 116 -9.72 9.20 48.26
N GLU A 117 -9.88 10.49 48.57
CA GLU A 117 -10.34 11.50 47.61
C GLU A 117 -9.26 11.77 46.55
N LEU A 118 -8.00 11.84 46.99
CA LEU A 118 -6.84 11.94 46.09
C LEU A 118 -6.72 10.69 45.21
N ALA A 119 -6.86 9.49 45.78
CA ALA A 119 -6.82 8.24 45.03
C ALA A 119 -7.97 8.13 44.00
N GLN A 120 -9.19 8.55 44.37
CA GLN A 120 -10.33 8.63 43.46
C GLN A 120 -10.10 9.65 42.33
N ALA A 121 -9.56 10.83 42.62
CA ALA A 121 -9.22 11.84 41.62
C ALA A 121 -8.14 11.34 40.63
N GLN A 122 -7.16 10.57 41.10
CA GLN A 122 -6.14 9.93 40.27
C GLN A 122 -6.72 8.81 39.40
N ALA A 123 -7.58 7.95 39.96
CA ALA A 123 -8.28 6.90 39.21
C ALA A 123 -9.17 7.48 38.11
N ALA A 124 -9.89 8.57 38.39
CA ALA A 124 -10.71 9.28 37.41
C ALA A 124 -9.88 9.91 36.28
N LEU A 125 -8.69 10.48 36.59
CA LEU A 125 -7.76 10.94 35.56
C LEU A 125 -7.28 9.77 34.67
N LYS A 126 -6.91 8.63 35.27
CA LYS A 126 -6.42 7.46 34.53
C LYS A 126 -7.49 6.90 33.59
N HIS A 127 -8.71 6.65 34.10
CA HIS A 127 -9.84 6.21 33.29
C HIS A 127 -10.09 7.16 32.11
N GLY A 128 -10.04 8.46 32.39
CA GLY A 128 -10.20 9.49 31.37
C GLY A 128 -9.12 9.52 30.29
N ILE A 129 -7.86 9.25 30.65
CA ILE A 129 -6.78 9.12 29.66
C ILE A 129 -6.97 7.86 28.81
N ASP A 130 -7.52 6.78 29.39
CA ASP A 130 -7.85 5.56 28.64
C ASP A 130 -9.02 5.78 27.65
N GLU A 131 -10.04 6.56 28.05
CA GLU A 131 -11.12 7.03 27.14
C GLU A 131 -10.58 7.91 25.99
N ASP A 132 -9.70 8.86 26.31
CA ASP A 132 -9.07 9.75 25.33
C ASP A 132 -8.21 8.96 24.34
N TRP A 133 -7.52 7.91 24.80
CA TRP A 133 -6.76 7.00 23.94
C TRP A 133 -7.68 6.14 23.06
N GLN A 134 -8.72 5.53 23.64
CA GLN A 134 -9.67 4.68 22.91
C GLN A 134 -10.38 5.47 21.79
N SER A 135 -10.86 6.67 22.11
CA SER A 135 -11.51 7.57 21.14
C SER A 135 -10.54 8.11 20.08
N SER A 136 -9.26 8.30 20.42
CA SER A 136 -8.22 8.63 19.43
C SER A 136 -7.96 7.47 18.46
N VAL A 137 -7.80 6.24 18.96
CA VAL A 137 -7.58 5.03 18.14
C VAL A 137 -8.77 4.72 17.23
N GLN A 138 -10.01 5.03 17.66
CA GLN A 138 -11.21 4.82 16.84
C GLN A 138 -11.21 5.64 15.53
N ARG A 139 -10.42 6.72 15.44
CA ARG A 139 -10.33 7.60 14.26
C ARG A 139 -9.36 7.13 13.17
N TYR A 140 -8.73 5.95 13.34
CA TYR A 140 -7.81 5.43 12.33
C TYR A 140 -8.43 5.22 10.93
N PRO A 141 -9.69 4.72 10.76
CA PRO A 141 -10.25 4.50 9.43
C PRO A 141 -10.30 5.77 8.58
N GLU A 142 -10.86 6.86 9.11
CA GLU A 142 -11.04 8.12 8.39
C GLU A 142 -9.70 8.85 8.17
N VAL A 143 -8.78 8.74 9.13
CA VAL A 143 -7.43 9.33 9.01
C VAL A 143 -6.60 8.58 7.97
N LEU A 144 -6.71 7.24 7.90
CA LEU A 144 -6.06 6.45 6.85
C LEU A 144 -6.67 6.75 5.48
N GLU A 145 -8.00 6.81 5.36
CA GLU A 145 -8.68 7.19 4.12
C GLU A 145 -8.23 8.57 3.62
N TYR A 146 -8.18 9.57 4.50
CA TYR A 146 -7.64 10.89 4.18
C TYR A 146 -6.21 10.81 3.65
N PHE A 147 -5.27 10.16 4.37
CA PHE A 147 -3.88 10.09 3.93
C PHE A 147 -3.68 9.25 2.66
N PHE A 148 -4.51 8.23 2.40
CA PHE A 148 -4.52 7.54 1.10
C PHE A 148 -5.09 8.42 -0.03
N SER A 149 -6.06 9.30 0.24
CA SER A 149 -6.63 10.21 -0.78
C SER A 149 -5.65 11.27 -1.30
N LEU A 150 -4.56 11.53 -0.56
CA LEU A 150 -3.47 12.43 -0.97
C LEU A 150 -2.46 11.77 -1.93
N VAL A 151 -2.62 10.49 -2.28
CA VAL A 151 -1.63 9.72 -3.05
C VAL A 151 -2.03 9.68 -4.52
N GLU A 152 -1.49 10.59 -5.32
CA GLU A 152 -1.69 10.63 -6.77
C GLU A 152 -0.70 9.73 -7.52
N LEU A 153 -1.21 8.92 -8.45
CA LEU A 153 -0.40 8.12 -9.38
C LEU A 153 -0.83 8.46 -10.82
N ASN A 154 0.09 9.07 -11.57
CA ASN A 154 -0.16 9.53 -12.93
C ASN A 154 0.47 8.57 -13.96
N VAL A 155 -0.28 8.24 -15.01
CA VAL A 155 0.18 7.44 -16.16
C VAL A 155 0.60 8.39 -17.28
N PRO A 156 1.76 8.18 -17.95
CA PRO A 156 2.14 9.02 -19.09
C PRO A 156 1.16 8.85 -20.27
N PRO A 157 0.91 9.92 -21.07
CA PRO A 157 0.01 9.83 -22.20
C PRO A 157 0.61 9.01 -23.36
N ASP A 158 -0.25 8.39 -24.16
CA ASP A 158 0.14 7.59 -25.35
C ASP A 158 1.05 8.35 -26.34
N ASP A 159 0.97 9.69 -26.33
CA ASP A 159 1.75 10.54 -27.22
C ASP A 159 3.22 10.78 -26.76
N ASP A 160 3.57 10.39 -25.53
CA ASP A 160 4.88 10.61 -24.91
C ASP A 160 6.03 9.87 -25.65
N PRO A 161 7.17 10.53 -25.94
CA PRO A 161 8.30 9.89 -26.63
C PRO A 161 8.88 8.68 -25.87
N PHE A 162 8.83 8.65 -24.54
CA PHE A 162 9.29 7.50 -23.74
C PHE A 162 8.33 6.31 -23.80
N VAL A 163 7.06 6.53 -24.16
CA VAL A 163 6.07 5.46 -24.41
C VAL A 163 6.19 4.93 -25.85
N LYS A 164 6.47 5.81 -26.83
CA LYS A 164 6.58 5.45 -28.25
C LYS A 164 7.90 4.78 -28.63
N ASP A 165 9.02 5.34 -28.20
CA ASP A 165 10.37 4.84 -28.46
C ASP A 165 11.05 4.44 -27.13
N PRO A 166 10.51 3.44 -26.40
CA PRO A 166 11.08 3.02 -25.12
C PRO A 166 12.50 2.46 -25.35
N PRO A 167 13.46 2.66 -24.42
CA PRO A 167 14.86 2.24 -24.56
C PRO A 167 15.09 0.73 -24.39
N LEU A 168 14.18 -0.08 -24.92
CA LEU A 168 14.23 -1.54 -24.96
C LEU A 168 14.83 -1.97 -26.32
N SER A 169 15.98 -2.65 -26.28
CA SER A 169 16.92 -2.74 -27.40
C SER A 169 16.44 -3.44 -28.69
N ALA A 170 15.21 -3.95 -28.73
CA ALA A 170 14.63 -4.60 -29.91
C ALA A 170 14.13 -3.60 -30.97
N LEU A 171 13.55 -2.46 -30.57
CA LEU A 171 12.87 -1.55 -31.50
C LEU A 171 13.83 -0.56 -32.19
N SER A 172 14.82 -0.05 -31.47
CA SER A 172 15.77 0.97 -31.99
C SER A 172 16.69 0.48 -33.13
N GLY A 173 16.67 -0.82 -33.47
CA GLY A 173 17.55 -1.42 -34.49
C GLY A 173 17.15 -1.16 -35.96
N GLY A 174 15.94 -0.69 -36.24
CA GLY A 174 15.39 -0.66 -37.61
C GLY A 174 15.88 0.47 -38.51
N SER A 175 15.98 1.70 -37.99
CA SER A 175 15.97 2.93 -38.83
C SER A 175 17.34 3.39 -39.36
N LYS A 176 18.26 2.48 -39.70
CA LYS A 176 19.53 2.81 -40.38
C LYS A 176 19.86 1.82 -41.50
N ASN A 177 19.19 1.97 -42.65
CA ASN A 177 19.57 1.24 -43.87
C ASN A 177 19.45 2.10 -45.15
N ARG A 178 20.59 2.24 -45.83
CA ARG A 178 20.75 2.37 -47.31
C ARG A 178 20.05 3.56 -48.00
N SER A 179 20.68 4.73 -47.89
CA SER A 179 21.01 5.56 -49.06
C SER A 179 22.27 6.40 -48.76
N GLY A 180 23.24 6.56 -49.67
CA GLY A 180 23.36 5.86 -50.96
C GLY A 180 24.36 6.48 -51.95
N ARG A 181 25.67 6.43 -51.69
CA ARG A 181 26.67 6.65 -52.77
C ARG A 181 28.01 5.96 -52.51
N ARG A 182 28.46 5.16 -53.49
CA ARG A 182 29.88 4.90 -53.73
C ARG A 182 30.40 5.97 -54.70
N ILE A 183 31.44 6.68 -54.32
CA ILE A 183 32.46 7.25 -55.21
C ILE A 183 33.79 6.92 -54.52
N GLY A 184 34.79 6.47 -55.26
CA GLY A 184 36.11 6.11 -54.72
C GLY A 184 37.24 6.87 -55.41
N GLY A 185 38.43 6.81 -54.83
CA GLY A 185 39.66 7.40 -55.37
C GLY A 185 40.09 8.68 -54.64
N GLY A 186 41.26 8.63 -54.00
CA GLY A 186 41.86 9.72 -53.22
C GLY A 186 42.55 9.17 -51.97
N GLY A 187 43.85 9.42 -51.81
CA GLY A 187 44.66 8.85 -50.72
C GLY A 187 44.87 9.77 -49.52
N PRO A 188 45.38 9.23 -48.39
CA PRO A 188 45.97 9.99 -47.27
C PRO A 188 47.36 10.57 -47.69
N PRO A 189 48.09 11.38 -46.88
CA PRO A 189 48.05 11.57 -45.40
C PRO A 189 48.09 13.09 -45.02
N PRO A 190 48.58 13.58 -43.84
CA PRO A 190 49.00 12.91 -42.60
C PRO A 190 48.38 13.46 -41.28
N GLY A 191 48.42 12.64 -40.22
CA GLY A 191 48.12 13.05 -38.84
C GLY A 191 47.85 11.88 -37.86
N GLY A 192 48.71 11.69 -36.86
CA GLY A 192 48.63 10.61 -35.84
C GLY A 192 49.57 9.42 -36.14
N PRO A 193 49.52 8.31 -35.36
CA PRO A 193 48.77 8.01 -34.12
C PRO A 193 49.78 7.79 -32.93
N PRO A 194 49.55 7.01 -31.83
CA PRO A 194 48.38 6.28 -31.27
C PRO A 194 48.04 6.79 -29.83
N ALA A 195 47.52 6.09 -28.79
CA ALA A 195 47.24 4.66 -28.55
C ALA A 195 46.18 4.38 -27.43
N ILE A 196 45.64 3.15 -27.47
CA ILE A 196 45.22 2.22 -26.38
C ILE A 196 45.14 2.75 -24.92
N ALA A 197 44.01 2.51 -24.25
CA ALA A 197 43.97 2.08 -22.84
C ALA A 197 42.64 1.41 -22.45
N ALA A 198 42.71 0.31 -21.71
CA ALA A 198 41.65 -0.17 -20.81
C ALA A 198 42.25 -0.30 -19.41
N PRO A 199 41.53 0.05 -18.32
CA PRO A 199 42.09 -0.01 -16.98
C PRO A 199 42.09 -1.45 -16.44
N SER A 200 43.29 -2.00 -16.25
CA SER A 200 43.50 -3.23 -15.46
C SER A 200 44.09 -2.89 -14.09
N SER A 201 44.11 -3.88 -13.20
CA SER A 201 44.36 -3.77 -11.76
C SER A 201 45.84 -3.56 -11.36
N HIS A 202 46.00 -2.95 -10.17
CA HIS A 202 47.17 -2.92 -9.28
C HIS A 202 48.33 -1.95 -9.59
N ASP A 203 48.52 -0.98 -8.67
CA ASP A 203 49.75 -0.90 -7.86
C ASP A 203 49.40 -0.44 -6.42
N ARG A 204 50.36 -0.31 -5.48
CA ARG A 204 50.07 -0.34 -4.03
C ARG A 204 51.05 0.44 -3.12
N GLY A 205 50.67 1.68 -2.76
CA GLY A 205 51.22 2.43 -1.60
C GLY A 205 52.39 3.38 -1.94
N PRO A 206 53.03 4.01 -0.93
CA PRO A 206 52.80 3.93 0.51
C PRO A 206 52.01 5.13 1.08
N PHE A 207 51.83 5.14 2.41
CA PHE A 207 51.07 6.10 3.23
C PHE A 207 49.52 6.08 3.01
N GLY A 208 48.68 6.08 4.05
CA GLY A 208 49.01 5.91 5.47
C GLY A 208 48.09 6.53 6.52
N ARG A 209 46.75 6.52 6.38
CA ARG A 209 45.85 6.77 7.53
C ARG A 209 44.45 6.19 7.33
N ALA A 210 43.91 5.60 8.40
CA ALA A 210 42.51 5.19 8.48
C ALA A 210 41.66 6.30 9.11
N THR A 211 40.38 6.35 8.73
CA THR A 211 39.35 7.16 9.40
C THR A 211 38.59 6.26 10.38
N PRO A 212 38.37 6.66 11.64
CA PRO A 212 37.97 5.73 12.71
C PRO A 212 36.47 5.35 12.70
N PRO A 213 36.09 4.26 13.37
CA PRO A 213 34.70 3.99 13.76
C PRO A 213 34.16 5.07 14.73
N PRO A 214 32.83 5.21 14.89
CA PRO A 214 32.24 6.18 15.81
C PRO A 214 32.64 5.92 17.27
N PRO A 215 32.72 6.97 18.11
CA PRO A 215 33.18 6.86 19.49
C PRO A 215 32.21 6.07 20.37
N SER A 216 32.76 5.16 21.17
CA SER A 216 32.08 4.56 22.32
C SER A 216 31.88 5.62 23.41
N MET A 217 30.63 5.87 23.80
CA MET A 217 30.32 6.67 24.98
C MET A 217 30.50 5.81 26.24
N ASP A 218 31.58 6.04 26.98
CA ASP A 218 31.76 5.45 28.31
C ASP A 218 30.72 5.98 29.30
N MET A 219 29.79 5.11 29.69
CA MET A 219 28.82 5.39 30.76
C MET A 219 29.51 5.30 32.13
N PRO A 220 29.27 6.24 33.06
CA PRO A 220 29.74 6.12 34.43
C PRO A 220 29.13 4.89 35.14
N PRO A 221 29.83 4.29 36.11
CA PRO A 221 29.45 2.99 36.67
C PRO A 221 28.20 3.06 37.56
N MET A 222 27.08 2.58 37.03
CA MET A 222 25.85 2.37 37.81
C MET A 222 26.00 1.15 38.74
N PRO A 223 25.67 1.28 40.04
CA PRO A 223 25.87 0.19 41.01
C PRO A 223 24.93 -1.00 40.76
N SER A 224 25.45 -2.21 40.93
CA SER A 224 24.74 -3.45 40.59
C SER A 224 23.86 -4.03 41.71
N ARG A 225 22.59 -4.31 41.35
CA ARG A 225 21.77 -5.45 41.79
C ARG A 225 21.44 -5.63 43.29
N MET A 226 20.17 -5.38 43.62
CA MET A 226 19.21 -6.46 43.88
C MET A 226 17.86 -6.08 43.22
N GLY A 227 16.97 -6.99 42.81
CA GLY A 227 17.08 -8.45 42.73
C GLY A 227 15.70 -9.06 42.39
N GLY A 228 15.59 -9.79 41.28
CA GLY A 228 14.33 -10.42 40.85
C GLY A 228 14.56 -11.43 39.72
N ARG A 229 14.09 -12.67 39.88
CA ARG A 229 14.34 -13.79 38.96
C ARG A 229 13.04 -14.39 38.45
N THR A 230 12.86 -14.43 37.13
CA THR A 230 11.97 -15.38 36.44
C THR A 230 12.59 -15.75 35.08
N PRO A 231 12.94 -17.02 34.82
CA PRO A 231 13.53 -17.43 33.56
C PRO A 231 12.47 -17.69 32.48
N ALA A 232 12.59 -17.04 31.32
CA ALA A 232 11.89 -17.48 30.12
C ALA A 232 12.63 -18.70 29.54
N LEU A 233 11.98 -19.88 29.57
CA LEU A 233 12.55 -21.09 28.98
C LEU A 233 12.51 -21.02 27.45
N ARG A 234 13.59 -21.48 26.81
CA ARG A 234 13.74 -21.41 25.36
C ARG A 234 13.00 -22.55 24.68
N GLU A 235 12.46 -22.27 23.50
CA GLU A 235 11.86 -23.25 22.59
C GLU A 235 12.85 -24.35 22.20
N ARG A 236 12.31 -25.58 22.06
CA ARG A 236 12.74 -26.74 21.23
C ARG A 236 12.97 -28.04 22.03
N GLU A 237 12.02 -28.97 21.89
CA GLU A 237 12.34 -30.38 21.62
C GLU A 237 11.13 -31.09 20.96
N ARG A 238 11.38 -32.09 20.11
CA ARG A 238 10.34 -32.94 19.49
C ARG A 238 10.44 -34.37 20.01
N ARG A 239 9.38 -34.93 20.63
CA ARG A 239 8.91 -36.34 20.48
C ARG A 239 7.73 -36.71 21.39
N SER A 240 6.81 -37.49 20.81
CA SER A 240 6.01 -38.59 21.39
C SER A 240 5.26 -38.43 22.73
N MET A 241 3.92 -38.37 22.66
CA MET A 241 2.94 -38.87 23.66
C MET A 241 1.62 -39.26 22.92
N PRO A 242 0.69 -40.03 23.51
CA PRO A 242 -0.27 -40.90 22.77
C PRO A 242 -1.54 -40.21 22.23
N PRO A 243 -2.31 -40.89 21.34
CA PRO A 243 -3.56 -40.36 20.80
C PRO A 243 -4.70 -40.35 21.83
N MET A 244 -5.49 -39.27 21.81
CA MET A 244 -6.75 -39.12 22.55
C MET A 244 -7.97 -39.37 21.64
N PRO A 245 -9.12 -39.81 22.17
CA PRO A 245 -10.22 -40.34 21.37
C PRO A 245 -11.00 -39.28 20.57
N HIS A 246 -11.53 -39.73 19.43
CA HIS A 246 -12.36 -38.94 18.52
C HIS A 246 -13.74 -38.65 19.12
N MET A 247 -14.02 -37.36 19.39
CA MET A 247 -15.39 -36.84 19.50
C MET A 247 -15.91 -36.53 18.09
N GLY A 248 -17.04 -37.13 17.71
CA GLY A 248 -17.72 -36.86 16.43
C GLY A 248 -18.73 -35.69 16.53
N PRO A 249 -19.16 -35.11 15.40
CA PRO A 249 -20.19 -34.07 15.39
C PRO A 249 -21.58 -34.66 15.72
N PRO A 250 -22.47 -33.89 16.37
CA PRO A 250 -23.81 -34.36 16.72
C PRO A 250 -24.71 -34.53 15.49
N MET A 251 -25.39 -35.68 15.43
CA MET A 251 -26.40 -35.99 14.40
C MET A 251 -27.69 -35.20 14.61
N GLY A 252 -28.37 -34.84 13.53
CA GLY A 252 -29.62 -34.05 13.58
C GLY A 252 -30.86 -34.86 13.96
N HIS A 253 -31.83 -34.20 14.59
CA HIS A 253 -33.17 -34.75 14.85
C HIS A 253 -34.11 -34.62 13.64
N PRO A 254 -34.81 -35.71 13.23
CA PRO A 254 -35.86 -35.62 12.23
C PRO A 254 -37.28 -35.60 12.83
N GLY A 255 -38.14 -34.71 12.30
CA GLY A 255 -39.58 -34.98 12.16
C GLY A 255 -40.55 -34.53 13.26
N HIS A 256 -41.29 -33.45 13.00
CA HIS A 256 -42.73 -33.36 13.31
C HIS A 256 -43.43 -32.40 12.32
N PRO A 257 -44.60 -32.75 11.71
CA PRO A 257 -45.19 -31.95 10.62
C PRO A 257 -46.55 -31.28 10.94
N GLY A 258 -46.80 -30.10 10.35
CA GLY A 258 -48.12 -29.42 10.25
C GLY A 258 -48.65 -28.77 11.55
N GLY A 259 -49.47 -27.71 11.53
CA GLY A 259 -50.02 -26.89 10.43
C GLY A 259 -50.58 -25.53 10.94
N PRO A 260 -51.10 -24.64 10.06
CA PRO A 260 -51.37 -23.21 10.36
C PRO A 260 -52.86 -22.91 10.73
N PRO A 261 -53.31 -21.63 10.92
CA PRO A 261 -54.33 -21.26 11.93
C PRO A 261 -55.73 -20.86 11.38
N PRO A 262 -56.70 -20.58 12.26
CA PRO A 262 -57.15 -19.19 12.53
C PRO A 262 -57.42 -18.94 14.04
N GLY A 263 -57.84 -17.76 14.56
CA GLY A 263 -58.03 -16.42 13.99
C GLY A 263 -59.01 -15.58 14.85
N TYR A 264 -58.91 -14.24 14.78
CA TYR A 264 -59.88 -13.21 15.24
C TYR A 264 -60.24 -13.13 16.75
N GLY A 265 -60.26 -11.90 17.31
CA GLY A 265 -60.85 -11.63 18.64
C GLY A 265 -60.31 -10.36 19.32
N ARG A 266 -61.11 -9.28 19.38
CA ARG A 266 -60.84 -8.08 20.18
C ARG A 266 -61.72 -8.08 21.44
N THR A 267 -61.19 -7.65 22.59
CA THR A 267 -61.88 -6.71 23.52
C THR A 267 -60.99 -6.27 24.69
N ALA A 268 -61.24 -5.04 25.16
CA ALA A 268 -60.88 -4.43 26.44
C ALA A 268 -61.81 -3.18 26.60
N PRO A 269 -61.83 -2.41 27.71
CA PRO A 269 -61.32 -2.58 29.09
C PRO A 269 -62.57 -2.56 30.05
N PRO A 270 -62.74 -1.77 31.15
CA PRO A 270 -61.84 -1.05 32.09
C PRO A 270 -62.18 -1.16 33.61
N GLY A 271 -61.35 -0.52 34.45
CA GLY A 271 -61.68 -0.08 35.82
C GLY A 271 -60.95 -0.80 36.96
N ALA A 272 -60.79 -0.24 38.17
CA ALA A 272 -60.98 1.16 38.64
C ALA A 272 -60.33 1.34 40.06
N GLY A 273 -59.97 2.58 40.45
CA GLY A 273 -59.44 2.92 41.79
C GLY A 273 -57.98 2.51 42.02
N ALA A 274 -57.02 3.30 42.51
CA ALA A 274 -57.00 4.60 43.21
C ALA A 274 -57.53 4.62 44.66
N TYR A 275 -56.63 4.45 45.64
CA TYR A 275 -56.65 5.24 46.88
C TYR A 275 -55.26 5.41 47.51
N TYR A 276 -55.13 6.38 48.42
CA TYR A 276 -53.87 6.80 49.08
C TYR A 276 -53.58 6.02 50.38
N GLY A 277 -52.30 6.01 50.79
CA GLY A 277 -51.86 5.61 52.13
C GLY A 277 -50.56 6.29 52.54
N TRP A 278 -50.66 7.42 53.25
CA TRP A 278 -49.50 8.15 53.79
C TRP A 278 -49.17 7.72 55.22
N GLY A 279 -47.88 7.54 55.50
CA GLY A 279 -47.21 8.08 56.69
C GLY A 279 -47.47 7.49 58.08
N GLY A 280 -46.36 7.18 58.76
CA GLY A 280 -46.19 7.62 60.16
C GLY A 280 -45.85 6.53 61.19
N PRO A 281 -44.97 6.82 62.17
CA PRO A 281 -44.55 5.88 63.22
C PRO A 281 -45.21 6.23 64.58
N PRO A 282 -44.80 5.63 65.72
CA PRO A 282 -43.49 5.93 66.34
C PRO A 282 -42.50 4.76 66.37
#